data_AF-A0A7W1L6J1-F1
#
_entry.id   AF-A0A7W1L6J1-F1
#
_cell.length_a   1.000
_cell.length_b   1.000
_cell.length_c   1.000
_cell.angle_alpha   90.00
_cell.angle_beta   90.00
_cell.angle_gamma   90.00
#
_symmetry.space_group_name_H-M   'P 1'
#
loop_
_entity.id
_entity.type
_entity.pdbx_description
1 polymer ?
#
loop_
_entity_poly.entity_id
_entity_poly.type
_entity_poly.pdbx_seq_one_letter_code
_entity_poly.pdbx_strand_id
1 'polypeptide(L)'
;TDAGDLSLRLITALSEKFGDHPAIEVARSTYLPLQLAYLGRFRDAYAAHGDRPTPLYAELVWLNAVPAEAARATYARALHDNPFGPRSPLPSGARSALPFWARVGDTASIAAVARAFAQADGGLSGQSARCTRASAQAYLSLARRDSAHAAAQFRALSDTLCVHCQVDRMVASQLLEARGSTDDARRLLGARLPVLLSPLEVWGAAERGRLLEGSEADRDRDRAIAGYRVVAGAWSRGDPAARNMAAAGAAALKRLRRPQVPEISRRNFPRR
;
A
#
# COMPACT_ATOMS: atom_id res chain seq x y z
N THR A 1 -2.14 26.94 -11.73
CA THR A 1 -3.26 26.09 -12.17
C THR A 1 -2.76 24.66 -12.11
N ASP A 2 -3.29 23.83 -11.22
CA ASP A 2 -2.66 22.55 -10.86
C ASP A 2 -3.15 21.40 -11.74
N ALA A 3 -2.23 20.66 -12.34
CA ALA A 3 -2.53 19.59 -13.28
C ALA A 3 -3.29 18.42 -12.62
N GLY A 4 -3.15 18.22 -11.31
CA GLY A 4 -3.86 17.17 -10.56
C GLY A 4 -5.38 17.37 -10.48
N ASP A 5 -5.83 18.62 -10.35
CA ASP A 5 -7.27 18.93 -10.27
C ASP A 5 -7.93 18.93 -11.65
N LEU A 6 -7.16 19.04 -12.74
CA LEU A 6 -7.67 19.03 -14.11
C LEU A 6 -8.38 17.72 -14.44
N SER A 7 -7.79 16.58 -14.05
CA SER A 7 -8.38 15.25 -14.26
C SER A 7 -9.70 15.09 -13.52
N LEU A 8 -9.80 15.58 -12.27
CA LEU A 8 -11.05 15.58 -11.51
C LEU A 8 -12.10 16.46 -12.20
N ARG A 9 -11.74 17.69 -12.59
CA ARG A 9 -12.66 18.62 -13.27
C ARG A 9 -13.15 18.05 -14.59
N LEU A 10 -12.28 17.38 -15.35
CA LEU A 10 -12.64 16.71 -16.59
C LEU A 10 -13.64 15.57 -16.34
N ILE A 11 -13.37 14.67 -15.39
CA ILE A 11 -14.28 13.55 -15.07
C ILE A 11 -15.63 14.06 -14.57
N THR A 12 -15.64 15.10 -13.72
CA THR A 12 -16.88 15.73 -13.23
C THR A 12 -17.66 16.38 -14.37
N ALA A 13 -17.02 17.21 -15.20
CA ALA A 13 -17.69 17.87 -16.31
C ALA A 13 -18.21 16.88 -17.37
N LEU A 14 -17.48 15.81 -17.64
CA LEU A 14 -17.93 14.73 -18.51
C LEU A 14 -19.13 13.98 -17.91
N SER A 15 -19.15 13.76 -16.59
CA SER A 15 -20.27 13.14 -15.89
C SER A 15 -21.53 14.00 -15.92
N GLU A 16 -21.38 15.32 -15.71
CA GLU A 16 -22.49 16.29 -15.79
C GLU A 16 -23.06 16.38 -17.21
N LYS A 17 -22.21 16.37 -18.23
CA LYS A 17 -22.61 16.54 -19.63
C LYS A 17 -23.23 15.29 -20.26
N PHE A 18 -22.74 14.11 -19.90
CA PHE A 18 -23.06 12.86 -20.59
C PHE A 18 -23.88 11.86 -19.73
N GLY A 19 -24.22 12.21 -18.49
CA GLY A 19 -25.16 11.47 -17.65
C GLY A 19 -24.82 9.98 -17.52
N ASP A 20 -25.79 9.12 -17.88
CA ASP A 20 -25.74 7.66 -17.72
C ASP A 20 -25.16 6.91 -18.91
N HIS A 21 -24.35 7.58 -19.74
CA HIS A 21 -23.63 6.87 -20.79
C HIS A 21 -22.72 5.79 -20.16
N PRO A 22 -22.75 4.51 -20.61
CA PRO A 22 -22.03 3.41 -19.95
C PRO A 22 -20.53 3.64 -19.77
N ALA A 23 -19.86 4.26 -20.75
CA ALA A 23 -18.44 4.63 -20.65
C ALA A 23 -18.15 5.69 -19.56
N ILE A 24 -19.10 6.58 -19.32
CA ILE A 24 -19.02 7.63 -18.28
C ILE A 24 -19.33 7.02 -16.91
N GLU A 25 -20.23 6.05 -16.84
CA GLU A 25 -20.49 5.27 -15.63
C GLU A 25 -19.26 4.46 -15.19
N VAL A 26 -18.55 3.81 -16.13
CA VAL A 26 -17.28 3.14 -15.84
C VAL A 26 -16.23 4.15 -15.35
N ALA A 27 -16.13 5.31 -15.99
CA ALA A 27 -15.18 6.34 -15.58
C ALA A 27 -15.50 6.91 -14.19
N ARG A 28 -16.77 7.15 -13.90
CA ARG A 28 -17.29 7.63 -12.61
C ARG A 28 -17.07 6.60 -11.49
N SER A 29 -17.35 5.33 -11.77
CA SER A 29 -17.27 4.25 -10.77
C SER A 29 -15.85 3.71 -10.55
N THR A 30 -14.91 3.98 -11.45
CA THR A 30 -13.54 3.44 -11.39
C THR A 30 -12.47 4.53 -11.27
N TYR A 31 -12.48 5.54 -12.14
CA TYR A 31 -11.39 6.53 -12.17
C TYR A 31 -11.58 7.64 -11.14
N LEU A 32 -12.80 8.12 -10.91
CA LEU A 32 -13.03 9.18 -9.93
C LEU A 32 -12.56 8.77 -8.51
N PRO A 33 -12.97 7.62 -7.94
CA PRO A 33 -12.48 7.20 -6.63
C PRO A 33 -10.96 7.01 -6.59
N LEU A 34 -10.38 6.48 -7.66
CA LEU A 34 -8.93 6.28 -7.76
C LEU A 34 -8.17 7.61 -7.76
N GLN A 35 -8.64 8.61 -8.51
CA GLN A 35 -8.04 9.95 -8.56
C GLN A 35 -8.19 10.68 -7.21
N LEU A 36 -9.37 10.61 -6.60
CA LEU A 36 -9.59 11.16 -5.25
C LEU A 36 -8.62 10.53 -4.25
N ALA A 37 -8.46 9.21 -4.26
CA ALA A 37 -7.56 8.51 -3.37
C ALA A 37 -6.08 8.85 -3.65
N TYR A 38 -5.68 8.90 -4.93
CA TYR A 38 -4.33 9.32 -5.33
C TYR A 38 -3.97 10.70 -4.79
N LEU A 39 -4.93 11.64 -4.78
CA LEU A 39 -4.78 13.00 -4.24
C LEU A 39 -4.95 13.10 -2.71
N GLY A 40 -5.06 11.95 -2.02
CA GLY A 40 -5.17 11.92 -0.57
C GLY A 40 -6.57 12.23 -0.01
N ARG A 41 -7.60 12.34 -0.87
CA ARG A 41 -9.00 12.55 -0.48
C ARG A 41 -9.68 11.21 -0.22
N PHE A 42 -9.19 10.48 0.77
CA PHE A 42 -9.58 9.10 0.99
C PHE A 42 -11.04 8.93 1.41
N ARG A 43 -11.58 9.87 2.19
CA ARG A 43 -13.01 9.86 2.59
C ARG A 43 -13.93 10.03 1.39
N ASP A 44 -13.62 11.01 0.53
CA ASP A 44 -14.39 11.24 -0.69
C ASP A 44 -14.25 10.07 -1.67
N ALA A 45 -13.05 9.49 -1.76
CA ALA A 45 -12.82 8.28 -2.54
C ALA A 45 -13.68 7.11 -2.03
N TYR A 46 -13.74 6.90 -0.71
CA TYR A 46 -14.59 5.86 -0.13
C TYR A 46 -16.08 6.13 -0.37
N ALA A 47 -16.55 7.37 -0.18
CA ALA A 47 -17.93 7.75 -0.47
C ALA A 47 -18.33 7.51 -1.93
N ALA A 48 -17.42 7.78 -2.88
CA ALA A 48 -17.64 7.53 -4.30
C ALA A 48 -17.47 6.04 -4.68
N HIS A 49 -16.62 5.30 -3.97
CA HIS A 49 -16.32 3.89 -4.28
C HIS A 49 -17.37 2.93 -3.70
N GLY A 50 -17.84 3.19 -2.48
CA GLY A 50 -18.68 2.31 -1.69
C GLY A 50 -17.94 1.06 -1.20
N ASP A 51 -18.71 0.03 -0.85
CA ASP A 51 -18.20 -1.21 -0.22
C ASP A 51 -17.81 -2.31 -1.23
N ARG A 52 -17.46 -1.93 -2.47
CA ARG A 52 -17.07 -2.90 -3.49
C ARG A 52 -15.68 -3.46 -3.17
N PRO A 53 -15.49 -4.79 -3.01
CA PRO A 53 -14.23 -5.40 -2.58
C PRO A 53 -13.18 -5.45 -3.70
N THR A 54 -12.74 -4.28 -4.16
CA THR A 54 -11.72 -4.09 -5.19
C THR A 54 -10.33 -3.84 -4.56
N PRO A 55 -9.24 -3.85 -5.35
CA PRO A 55 -7.93 -3.43 -4.86
C PRO A 55 -7.93 -2.04 -4.21
N LEU A 56 -8.66 -1.07 -4.80
CA LEU A 56 -8.79 0.27 -4.22
C LEU A 56 -9.46 0.25 -2.84
N TYR A 57 -10.50 -0.57 -2.64
CA TYR A 57 -11.13 -0.70 -1.32
C TYR A 57 -10.13 -1.19 -0.27
N ALA A 58 -9.27 -2.15 -0.63
CA ALA A 58 -8.24 -2.63 0.28
C ALA A 58 -7.19 -1.57 0.63
N GLU A 59 -6.79 -0.74 -0.36
CA GLU A 59 -5.92 0.40 -0.09
C GLU A 59 -6.60 1.43 0.83
N LEU A 60 -7.89 1.70 0.65
CA LEU A 60 -8.67 2.60 1.51
C LEU A 60 -8.84 2.05 2.94
N VAL A 61 -9.08 0.75 3.11
CA VAL A 61 -9.10 0.10 4.43
C VAL A 61 -7.73 0.21 5.11
N TRP A 62 -6.66 -0.01 4.34
CA TRP A 62 -5.30 0.08 4.83
C TRP A 62 -4.97 1.49 5.32
N LEU A 63 -5.36 2.51 4.56
CA LEU A 63 -5.18 3.92 4.88
C LEU A 63 -6.19 4.46 5.92
N ASN A 64 -6.97 3.58 6.55
CA ASN A 64 -7.97 3.90 7.58
C ASN A 64 -9.08 4.86 7.10
N ALA A 65 -9.38 4.85 5.81
CA ALA A 65 -10.47 5.65 5.23
C ALA A 65 -11.84 4.95 5.36
N VAL A 66 -11.82 3.62 5.49
CA VAL A 66 -13.02 2.79 5.68
C VAL A 66 -13.20 2.49 7.16
N PRO A 67 -14.41 2.68 7.73
CA PRO A 67 -14.72 2.26 9.10
C PRO A 67 -14.43 0.76 9.31
N ALA A 68 -13.86 0.40 10.46
CA ALA A 68 -13.44 -0.97 10.73
C ALA A 68 -14.60 -1.99 10.66
N GLU A 69 -15.79 -1.62 11.12
CA GLU A 69 -16.99 -2.47 11.04
C GLU A 69 -17.48 -2.67 9.60
N ALA A 70 -17.43 -1.64 8.77
CA ALA A 70 -17.74 -1.75 7.35
C ALA A 70 -16.73 -2.66 6.63
N ALA A 71 -15.43 -2.50 6.92
CA ALA A 71 -14.38 -3.38 6.43
C ALA A 71 -14.61 -4.84 6.84
N ARG A 72 -14.94 -5.09 8.10
CA ARG A 72 -15.26 -6.43 8.64
C ARG A 72 -16.44 -7.05 7.90
N ALA A 73 -17.55 -6.34 7.79
CA ALA A 73 -18.76 -6.84 7.13
C ALA A 73 -18.51 -7.16 5.65
N THR A 74 -17.84 -6.25 4.93
CA THR A 74 -17.52 -6.42 3.50
C THR A 74 -16.58 -7.60 3.27
N TYR A 75 -15.53 -7.75 4.07
CA TYR A 75 -14.60 -8.87 3.91
C TYR A 75 -15.16 -10.21 4.37
N ALA A 76 -16.03 -10.23 5.38
CA ALA A 76 -16.77 -11.43 5.75
C ALA A 76 -17.66 -11.92 4.61
N ARG A 77 -18.42 -11.00 3.98
CA ARG A 77 -19.19 -11.30 2.76
C ARG A 77 -18.30 -11.77 1.62
N ALA A 78 -17.19 -11.08 1.34
CA ALA A 78 -16.28 -11.45 0.27
C ALA A 78 -15.64 -12.85 0.47
N LEU A 79 -15.42 -13.26 1.73
CA LEU A 79 -14.92 -14.58 2.09
C LEU A 79 -15.99 -15.68 1.86
N HIS A 80 -17.27 -15.36 2.06
CA HIS A 80 -18.39 -16.29 1.93
C HIS A 80 -18.96 -16.37 0.50
N ASP A 81 -19.22 -15.24 -0.13
CA ASP A 81 -20.11 -15.12 -1.30
C ASP A 81 -19.42 -15.39 -2.65
N ASN A 82 -18.09 -15.59 -2.68
CA ASN A 82 -17.26 -15.69 -3.90
C ASN A 82 -17.82 -14.87 -5.09
N PRO A 83 -17.88 -13.52 -4.98
CA PRO A 83 -18.70 -12.67 -5.86
C PRO A 83 -18.25 -12.63 -7.34
N PHE A 84 -17.18 -13.35 -7.70
CA PHE A 84 -16.68 -13.44 -9.08
C PHE A 84 -17.12 -14.73 -9.80
N GLY A 85 -18.01 -15.52 -9.18
CA GLY A 85 -18.69 -16.67 -9.78
C GLY A 85 -17.77 -17.86 -10.11
N PRO A 86 -18.33 -18.96 -10.66
CA PRO A 86 -17.59 -20.19 -10.96
C PRO A 86 -16.48 -20.04 -12.02
N ARG A 87 -16.34 -18.86 -12.65
CA ARG A 87 -15.28 -18.53 -13.62
C ARG A 87 -14.07 -17.81 -13.01
N SER A 88 -14.18 -17.36 -11.76
CA SER A 88 -13.03 -16.91 -10.98
C SER A 88 -12.93 -17.83 -9.77
N PRO A 89 -11.98 -18.77 -9.75
CA PRO A 89 -11.92 -19.80 -8.71
C PRO A 89 -11.59 -19.27 -7.29
N LEU A 90 -11.58 -17.94 -7.06
CA LEU A 90 -11.16 -17.36 -5.80
C LEU A 90 -11.94 -16.11 -5.40
N PRO A 91 -12.20 -15.92 -4.10
CA PRO A 91 -12.51 -14.61 -3.55
C PRO A 91 -11.25 -13.73 -3.59
N SER A 92 -11.00 -13.08 -4.74
CA SER A 92 -9.86 -12.16 -4.92
C SER A 92 -9.85 -11.03 -3.88
N GLY A 93 -11.03 -10.65 -3.37
CA GLY A 93 -11.20 -9.73 -2.25
C GLY A 93 -10.77 -10.27 -0.87
N ALA A 94 -10.76 -11.59 -0.66
CA ALA A 94 -10.35 -12.17 0.62
C ALA A 94 -8.83 -12.14 0.82
N ARG A 95 -8.06 -12.25 -0.27
CA ARG A 95 -6.60 -12.06 -0.19
C ARG A 95 -6.26 -10.63 0.22
N SER A 96 -6.92 -9.63 -0.35
CA SER A 96 -6.66 -8.22 -0.03
C SER A 96 -7.11 -7.84 1.39
N ALA A 97 -7.91 -8.68 2.05
CA ALA A 97 -8.32 -8.54 3.45
C ALA A 97 -7.28 -9.05 4.47
N LEU A 98 -6.30 -9.87 4.06
CA LEU A 98 -5.31 -10.45 4.96
C LEU A 98 -4.60 -9.41 5.86
N PRO A 99 -4.16 -8.24 5.36
CA PRO A 99 -3.52 -7.23 6.20
C PRO A 99 -4.50 -6.64 7.23
N PHE A 100 -5.77 -6.46 6.85
CA PHE A 100 -6.81 -5.97 7.76
C PHE A 100 -7.07 -6.96 8.89
N TRP A 101 -7.30 -8.24 8.57
CA TRP A 101 -7.53 -9.27 9.58
C TRP A 101 -6.33 -9.44 10.51
N ALA A 102 -5.10 -9.34 9.99
CA ALA A 102 -3.91 -9.39 10.83
C ALA A 102 -3.86 -8.23 11.83
N ARG A 103 -4.20 -7.01 11.38
CA ARG A 103 -4.26 -5.82 12.23
C ARG A 103 -5.28 -5.96 13.36
N VAL A 104 -6.45 -6.55 13.10
CA VAL A 104 -7.52 -6.74 14.11
C VAL A 104 -7.43 -8.09 14.84
N GLY A 105 -6.41 -8.90 14.58
CA GLY A 105 -6.19 -10.20 15.24
C GLY A 105 -7.18 -11.31 14.83
N ASP A 106 -7.87 -11.17 13.70
CA ASP A 106 -8.82 -12.17 13.21
C ASP A 106 -8.10 -13.36 12.54
N THR A 107 -7.57 -14.24 13.39
CA THR A 107 -6.87 -15.45 12.96
C THR A 107 -7.78 -16.47 12.28
N ALA A 108 -9.08 -16.46 12.58
CA ALA A 108 -10.05 -17.40 12.02
C ALA A 108 -10.29 -17.13 10.52
N SER A 109 -10.49 -15.86 10.16
CA SER A 109 -10.65 -15.44 8.76
C SER A 109 -9.39 -15.68 7.93
N ILE A 110 -8.21 -15.39 8.49
CA ILE A 110 -6.91 -15.67 7.84
C ILE A 110 -6.74 -17.19 7.60
N ALA A 111 -7.05 -18.01 8.60
CA ALA A 111 -6.97 -19.46 8.48
C ALA A 111 -7.97 -20.02 7.46
N ALA A 112 -9.15 -19.43 7.34
CA ALA A 112 -10.14 -19.80 6.32
C ALA A 112 -9.61 -19.55 4.90
N VAL A 113 -8.96 -18.41 4.65
CA VAL A 113 -8.29 -18.15 3.36
C VAL A 113 -7.19 -19.18 3.10
N ALA A 114 -6.32 -19.44 4.09
CA ALA A 114 -5.24 -20.40 3.90
C ALA A 114 -5.77 -21.82 3.54
N ARG A 115 -6.89 -22.24 4.15
CA ARG A 115 -7.55 -23.52 3.83
C ARG A 115 -8.17 -23.53 2.44
N ALA A 116 -8.92 -22.48 2.07
CA ALA A 116 -9.55 -22.38 0.76
C ALA A 116 -8.52 -22.50 -0.38
N PHE A 117 -7.35 -21.87 -0.21
CA PHE A 117 -6.26 -21.92 -1.18
C PHE A 117 -5.40 -23.19 -1.11
N ALA A 118 -5.53 -23.99 -0.06
CA ALA A 118 -4.88 -25.31 0.02
C ALA A 118 -5.70 -26.40 -0.71
N GLN A 119 -7.00 -26.21 -0.85
CA GLN A 119 -7.94 -27.14 -1.49
C GLN A 119 -8.22 -26.80 -2.96
N ALA A 120 -7.64 -25.71 -3.48
CA ALA A 120 -7.84 -25.27 -4.86
C ALA A 120 -7.03 -26.15 -5.83
N ASP A 121 -7.58 -27.30 -6.21
CA ASP A 121 -7.04 -28.16 -7.26
C ASP A 121 -7.54 -27.70 -8.64
N GLY A 122 -6.62 -27.32 -9.53
CA GLY A 122 -6.84 -27.35 -10.98
C GLY A 122 -7.30 -26.06 -11.72
N GLY A 123 -7.67 -24.96 -11.05
CA GLY A 123 -8.24 -23.78 -11.74
C GLY A 123 -7.36 -22.52 -11.80
N LEU A 124 -6.39 -22.38 -10.90
CA LEU A 124 -5.45 -21.26 -10.84
C LEU A 124 -4.10 -21.72 -11.36
N SER A 125 -3.28 -20.82 -11.90
CA SER A 125 -1.86 -21.13 -11.97
C SER A 125 -1.44 -21.52 -10.55
N GLY A 126 -0.95 -22.75 -10.34
CA GLY A 126 -0.62 -23.25 -8.99
C GLY A 126 0.31 -22.29 -8.23
N GLN A 127 1.00 -21.42 -8.97
CA GLN A 127 1.73 -20.28 -8.48
C GLN A 127 0.90 -19.28 -7.66
N SER A 128 -0.21 -18.75 -8.16
CA SER A 128 -1.04 -17.76 -7.44
C SER A 128 -1.62 -18.33 -6.14
N ALA A 129 -2.00 -19.61 -6.17
CA ALA A 129 -2.51 -20.29 -4.98
C ALA A 129 -1.44 -20.46 -3.91
N ARG A 130 -0.23 -20.91 -4.30
CA ARG A 130 0.93 -21.00 -3.40
C ARG A 130 1.28 -19.65 -2.77
N CYS A 131 1.28 -18.57 -3.56
CA CYS A 131 1.55 -17.22 -3.07
C CYS A 131 0.55 -16.77 -2.02
N THR A 132 -0.73 -16.98 -2.29
CA THR A 132 -1.78 -16.53 -1.37
C THR A 132 -1.75 -17.33 -0.08
N ARG A 133 -1.52 -18.65 -0.16
CA ARG A 133 -1.34 -19.49 1.03
C ARG A 133 -0.16 -19.02 1.88
N ALA A 134 1.00 -18.79 1.26
CA ALA A 134 2.19 -18.33 1.96
C ALA A 134 2.01 -16.91 2.55
N SER A 135 1.31 -16.02 1.84
CA SER A 135 0.94 -14.69 2.39
C SER A 135 0.02 -14.83 3.59
N ALA A 136 -1.02 -15.68 3.52
CA ALA A 136 -1.92 -15.93 4.64
C ALA A 136 -1.20 -16.51 5.86
N GLN A 137 -0.21 -17.38 5.66
CA GLN A 137 0.64 -17.89 6.75
C GLN A 137 1.46 -16.78 7.41
N ALA A 138 2.06 -15.88 6.62
CA ALA A 138 2.80 -14.73 7.14
C ALA A 138 1.90 -13.79 7.97
N TYR A 139 0.70 -13.47 7.45
CA TYR A 139 -0.27 -12.66 8.18
C TYR A 139 -0.85 -13.36 9.41
N LEU A 140 -0.96 -14.69 9.41
CA LEU A 140 -1.39 -15.44 10.60
C LEU A 140 -0.37 -15.32 11.73
N SER A 141 0.93 -15.45 11.42
CA SER A 141 2.00 -15.20 12.38
C SER A 141 1.95 -13.77 12.91
N LEU A 142 1.74 -12.79 12.03
CA LEU A 142 1.62 -11.38 12.41
C LEU A 142 0.41 -11.13 13.32
N ALA A 143 -0.75 -11.72 13.01
CA ALA A 143 -1.97 -11.64 13.81
C ALA A 143 -1.77 -12.22 15.23
N ARG A 144 -0.92 -13.24 15.36
CA ARG A 144 -0.49 -13.85 16.63
C ARG A 144 0.61 -13.09 17.35
N ARG A 145 0.98 -11.89 16.85
CA ARG A 145 2.07 -11.05 17.38
C ARG A 145 3.45 -11.67 17.24
N ASP A 146 3.61 -12.68 16.39
CA ASP A 146 4.90 -13.27 16.04
C ASP A 146 5.50 -12.56 14.83
N SER A 147 5.99 -11.34 15.08
CA SER A 147 6.65 -10.52 14.05
C SER A 147 7.91 -11.18 13.49
N ALA A 148 8.53 -12.07 14.28
CA ALA A 148 9.77 -12.72 13.89
C ALA A 148 9.53 -13.77 12.79
N HIS A 149 8.57 -14.68 13.01
CA HIS A 149 8.17 -15.65 12.01
C HIS A 149 7.47 -14.98 10.82
N ALA A 150 6.64 -13.95 11.06
CA ALA A 150 6.02 -13.20 9.97
C ALA A 150 7.07 -12.62 9.01
N ALA A 151 8.11 -11.95 9.53
CA ALA A 151 9.17 -11.38 8.70
C ALA A 151 9.92 -12.46 7.89
N ALA A 152 10.22 -13.61 8.50
CA ALA A 152 10.87 -14.73 7.82
C ALA A 152 9.98 -15.29 6.68
N GLN A 153 8.68 -15.46 6.93
CA GLN A 153 7.73 -15.96 5.95
C GLN A 153 7.52 -14.96 4.80
N PHE A 154 7.40 -13.67 5.10
CA PHE A 154 7.32 -12.62 4.09
C PHE A 154 8.58 -12.55 3.23
N ARG A 155 9.77 -12.69 3.82
CA ARG A 155 11.03 -12.73 3.05
C ARG A 155 11.11 -13.95 2.13
N ALA A 156 10.52 -15.07 2.53
CA ALA A 156 10.44 -16.28 1.71
C ALA A 156 9.44 -16.15 0.54
N LEU A 157 8.53 -15.16 0.57
CA LEU A 157 7.71 -14.78 -0.59
C LEU A 157 8.60 -14.06 -1.61
N SER A 158 9.39 -14.84 -2.35
CA SER A 158 10.26 -14.36 -3.43
C SER A 158 9.52 -13.41 -4.40
N ASP A 159 10.24 -12.43 -4.91
CA ASP A 159 9.79 -11.48 -5.94
C ASP A 159 9.24 -12.15 -7.21
N THR A 160 9.63 -13.40 -7.47
CA THR A 160 9.16 -14.19 -8.62
C THR A 160 7.77 -14.78 -8.43
N LEU A 161 7.35 -14.97 -7.18
CA LEU A 161 6.08 -15.63 -6.88
C LEU A 161 4.94 -14.61 -6.93
N CYS A 162 5.20 -13.35 -6.57
CA CYS A 162 4.14 -12.36 -6.45
C CYS A 162 4.50 -10.95 -6.94
N VAL A 163 4.35 -10.74 -8.25
CA VAL A 163 4.57 -9.46 -8.92
C VAL A 163 3.61 -8.36 -8.43
N HIS A 164 2.41 -8.70 -7.95
CA HIS A 164 1.39 -7.74 -7.51
C HIS A 164 1.22 -7.62 -5.98
N CYS A 165 2.20 -8.11 -5.20
CA CYS A 165 2.20 -8.12 -3.72
C CYS A 165 2.59 -6.78 -3.08
N GLN A 166 2.03 -5.65 -3.50
CA GLN A 166 2.49 -4.34 -3.02
C GLN A 166 2.36 -4.19 -1.50
N VAL A 167 1.18 -4.52 -0.94
CA VAL A 167 0.92 -4.42 0.50
C VAL A 167 1.79 -5.41 1.28
N ASP A 168 1.96 -6.63 0.78
CA ASP A 168 2.77 -7.65 1.45
C ASP A 168 4.24 -7.23 1.52
N ARG A 169 4.78 -6.65 0.44
CA ARG A 169 6.14 -6.08 0.42
C ARG A 169 6.27 -4.89 1.38
N MET A 170 5.24 -4.06 1.48
CA MET A 170 5.23 -2.94 2.42
C MET A 170 5.30 -3.41 3.87
N VAL A 171 4.42 -4.33 4.25
CA VAL A 171 4.38 -4.93 5.59
C VAL A 171 5.70 -5.63 5.90
N ALA A 172 6.22 -6.41 4.96
CA ALA A 172 7.50 -7.10 5.09
C ALA A 172 8.66 -6.11 5.32
N SER A 173 8.71 -5.02 4.57
CA SER A 173 9.74 -4.00 4.69
C SER A 173 9.70 -3.32 6.06
N GLN A 174 8.51 -2.96 6.54
CA GLN A 174 8.31 -2.39 7.88
C GLN A 174 8.74 -3.35 9.00
N LEU A 175 8.43 -4.64 8.85
CA LEU A 175 8.85 -5.67 9.80
C LEU A 175 10.38 -5.87 9.81
N LEU A 176 11.01 -5.88 8.64
CA LEU A 176 12.47 -6.00 8.51
C LEU A 176 13.18 -4.81 9.14
N GLU A 177 12.71 -3.60 8.88
CA GLU A 177 13.27 -2.39 9.46
C GLU A 177 13.09 -2.33 10.98
N ALA A 178 11.90 -2.67 11.50
CA ALA A 178 11.65 -2.72 12.95
C ALA A 178 12.57 -3.71 13.68
N ARG A 179 13.18 -4.65 12.95
CA ARG A 179 14.17 -5.61 13.45
C ARG A 179 15.62 -5.20 13.19
N GLY A 180 15.86 -4.00 12.68
CA GLY A 180 17.19 -3.48 12.38
C GLY A 180 17.77 -3.95 11.04
N SER A 181 17.00 -4.67 10.21
CA SER A 181 17.42 -5.13 8.88
C SER A 181 17.09 -4.10 7.79
N THR A 182 17.53 -2.85 7.98
CA THR A 182 17.19 -1.71 7.11
C THR A 182 17.61 -1.92 5.65
N ASP A 183 18.75 -2.57 5.41
CA ASP A 183 19.21 -2.82 4.04
C ASP A 183 18.36 -3.86 3.30
N ASP A 184 17.85 -4.87 4.01
CA ASP A 184 16.86 -5.80 3.45
C ASP A 184 15.53 -5.08 3.17
N ALA A 185 15.09 -4.22 4.09
CA ALA A 185 13.89 -3.39 3.91
C ALA A 185 14.00 -2.46 2.68
N ARG A 186 15.17 -1.83 2.49
CA ARG A 186 15.52 -1.00 1.32
C ARG A 186 15.49 -1.80 0.03
N ARG A 187 16.13 -2.98 0.00
CA ARG A 187 16.15 -3.84 -1.20
C ARG A 187 14.74 -4.24 -1.61
N LEU A 188 13.92 -4.64 -0.64
CA LEU A 188 12.56 -5.11 -0.90
C LEU A 188 11.65 -4.04 -1.52
N LEU A 189 11.69 -2.80 -1.00
CA LEU A 189 10.94 -1.68 -1.58
C LEU A 189 11.66 -0.97 -2.73
N GLY A 190 12.93 -1.29 -2.96
CA GLY A 190 13.74 -0.73 -4.04
C GLY A 190 13.27 -1.15 -5.45
N ALA A 191 12.61 -2.30 -5.57
CA ALA A 191 11.99 -2.74 -6.81
C ALA A 191 10.73 -1.90 -7.11
N ARG A 192 10.82 -0.97 -8.07
CA ARG A 192 9.64 -0.27 -8.58
C ARG A 192 8.72 -1.27 -9.26
N LEU A 193 7.47 -1.31 -8.83
CA LEU A 193 6.44 -2.04 -9.55
C LEU A 193 5.86 -1.12 -10.63
N PRO A 194 5.87 -1.55 -11.90
CA PRO A 194 5.12 -0.84 -12.92
C PRO A 194 3.63 -1.02 -12.61
N VAL A 195 2.85 0.03 -12.83
CA VAL A 195 1.37 0.00 -12.91
C VAL A 195 0.61 0.25 -11.59
N LEU A 196 0.39 1.54 -11.26
CA LEU A 196 -0.91 2.25 -11.19
C LEU A 196 -0.76 3.57 -10.40
N LEU A 197 -1.47 4.62 -10.82
CA LEU A 197 -1.67 5.84 -10.03
C LEU A 197 -2.63 5.50 -8.88
N SER A 198 -2.14 4.85 -7.83
CA SER A 198 -2.92 4.48 -6.65
C SER A 198 -2.37 5.17 -5.39
N PRO A 199 -3.18 5.31 -4.33
CA PRO A 199 -2.69 5.88 -3.07
C PRO A 199 -1.58 5.02 -2.44
N LEU A 200 -1.56 3.70 -2.65
CA LEU A 200 -0.49 2.83 -2.17
C LEU A 200 0.87 3.14 -2.84
N GLU A 201 0.89 3.56 -4.12
CA GLU A 201 2.13 3.98 -4.76
C GLU A 201 2.66 5.32 -4.22
N VAL A 202 1.75 6.26 -3.87
CA VAL A 202 2.15 7.50 -3.19
C VAL A 202 2.73 7.21 -1.82
N TRP A 203 2.09 6.33 -1.05
CA TRP A 203 2.62 5.89 0.24
C TRP A 203 3.95 5.15 0.08
N GLY A 204 4.04 4.22 -0.88
CA GLY A 204 5.27 3.49 -1.15
C GLY A 204 6.41 4.39 -1.58
N ALA A 205 6.14 5.49 -2.30
CA ALA A 205 7.12 6.52 -2.58
C ALA A 205 7.62 7.21 -1.30
N ALA A 206 6.74 7.51 -0.35
CA ALA A 206 7.14 8.07 0.95
C ALA A 206 8.00 7.10 1.77
N GLU A 207 7.62 5.82 1.84
CA GLU A 207 8.37 4.80 2.58
C GLU A 207 9.75 4.53 1.96
N ARG A 208 9.84 4.46 0.63
CA ARG A 208 11.15 4.41 -0.07
C ARG A 208 11.98 5.65 0.24
N GLY A 209 11.34 6.83 0.28
CA GLY A 209 11.96 8.08 0.71
C GLY A 209 12.64 7.96 2.07
N ARG A 210 11.87 7.49 3.05
CA ARG A 210 12.28 7.33 4.44
C ARG A 210 13.42 6.33 4.62
N LEU A 211 13.34 5.18 3.96
CA LEU A 211 14.38 4.16 4.05
C LEU A 211 15.71 4.63 3.44
N LEU A 212 15.65 5.43 2.37
CA LEU A 212 16.83 5.88 1.62
C LEU A 212 17.43 7.21 2.12
N GLU A 213 16.70 7.99 2.95
CA GLU A 213 17.13 9.34 3.39
C GLU A 213 18.53 9.35 4.05
N GLY A 214 18.89 8.28 4.77
CA GLY A 214 20.18 8.15 5.45
C GLY A 214 21.29 7.47 4.64
N SER A 215 21.09 7.20 3.35
CA SER A 215 22.13 6.60 2.49
C SER A 215 23.21 7.61 2.12
N GLU A 216 24.46 7.19 2.11
CA GLU A 216 25.60 8.00 1.63
C GLU A 216 25.73 7.99 0.10
N ALA A 217 25.05 7.08 -0.58
CA ALA A 217 25.09 7.00 -2.04
C ALA A 217 24.20 8.08 -2.66
N ASP A 218 24.78 8.94 -3.51
CA ASP A 218 24.05 10.03 -4.21
C ASP A 218 22.80 9.52 -4.95
N ARG A 219 22.90 8.35 -5.59
CA ARG A 219 21.76 7.72 -6.29
C ARG A 219 20.59 7.41 -5.35
N ASP A 220 20.87 6.95 -4.13
CA ASP A 220 19.82 6.66 -3.15
C ASP A 220 19.24 7.94 -2.57
N ARG A 221 20.08 8.96 -2.34
CA ARG A 221 19.64 10.30 -1.92
C ARG A 221 18.69 10.91 -2.96
N ASP A 222 19.01 10.82 -4.25
CA ASP A 222 18.14 11.29 -5.34
C ASP A 222 16.81 10.54 -5.37
N ARG A 223 16.84 9.21 -5.19
CA ARG A 223 15.62 8.41 -5.08
C ARG A 223 14.80 8.79 -3.85
N ALA A 224 15.45 9.11 -2.73
CA ALA A 224 14.77 9.58 -1.53
C ALA A 224 14.04 10.90 -1.77
N ILE A 225 14.74 11.87 -2.39
CA ILE A 225 14.17 13.16 -2.81
C ILE A 225 12.98 12.95 -3.75
N ALA A 226 13.11 12.07 -4.74
CA ALA A 226 12.01 11.77 -5.67
C ALA A 226 10.78 11.21 -4.95
N GLY A 227 10.97 10.27 -4.01
CA GLY A 227 9.90 9.70 -3.21
C GLY A 227 9.15 10.75 -2.38
N TYR A 228 9.89 11.61 -1.69
CA TYR A 228 9.30 12.67 -0.89
C TYR A 228 8.60 13.75 -1.72
N ARG A 229 9.07 14.05 -2.93
CA ARG A 229 8.37 14.95 -3.87
C ARG A 229 7.00 14.41 -4.26
N VAL A 230 6.89 13.10 -4.50
CA VAL A 230 5.61 12.46 -4.88
C VAL A 230 4.57 12.65 -3.77
N VAL A 231 4.88 12.29 -2.53
CA VAL A 231 3.92 12.43 -1.41
C VAL A 231 3.62 13.89 -1.07
N ALA A 232 4.63 14.77 -1.08
CA ALA A 232 4.41 16.20 -0.82
C ALA A 232 3.53 16.84 -1.90
N GLY A 233 3.70 16.44 -3.17
CA GLY A 233 2.87 16.93 -4.28
C GLY A 233 1.45 16.38 -4.20
N ALA A 234 1.30 15.06 -4.16
CA ALA A 234 0.00 14.40 -4.27
C ALA A 234 -0.91 14.65 -3.07
N TRP A 235 -0.37 14.69 -1.84
CA TRP A 235 -1.17 14.61 -0.61
C TRP A 235 -1.21 15.91 0.21
N SER A 236 -0.57 16.99 -0.26
CA SER A 236 -0.54 18.28 0.46
C SER A 236 -1.92 18.90 0.70
N ARG A 237 -2.91 18.58 -0.15
CA ARG A 237 -4.29 19.08 -0.07
C ARG A 237 -5.33 18.01 0.30
N GLY A 238 -4.89 16.80 0.64
CA GLY A 238 -5.79 15.69 0.97
C GLY A 238 -6.43 15.81 2.36
N ASP A 239 -6.97 14.68 2.82
CA ASP A 239 -7.47 14.50 4.18
C ASP A 239 -6.36 14.71 5.22
N PRO A 240 -6.69 14.95 6.51
CA PRO A 240 -5.69 15.20 7.55
C PRO A 240 -4.56 14.15 7.61
N ALA A 241 -4.88 12.86 7.46
CA ALA A 241 -3.87 11.79 7.46
C ALA A 241 -2.89 11.93 6.28
N ALA A 242 -3.39 12.22 5.08
CA ALA A 242 -2.59 12.43 3.87
C ALA A 242 -1.69 13.68 4.03
N ARG A 243 -2.25 14.79 4.54
CA ARG A 243 -1.51 16.04 4.77
C ARG A 243 -0.38 15.87 5.78
N ASN A 244 -0.57 15.08 6.84
CA ASN A 244 0.47 14.81 7.82
C ASN A 244 1.68 14.10 7.17
N MET A 245 1.43 13.14 6.28
CA MET A 245 2.48 12.46 5.55
C MET A 245 3.15 13.38 4.51
N ALA A 246 2.37 14.20 3.82
CA ALA A 246 2.91 15.22 2.91
C ALA A 246 3.80 16.23 3.65
N ALA A 247 3.40 16.66 4.84
CA ALA A 247 4.19 17.57 5.69
C ALA A 247 5.51 16.91 6.16
N ALA A 248 5.46 15.63 6.55
CA ALA A 248 6.66 14.85 6.89
C ALA A 248 7.62 14.75 5.70
N GLY A 249 7.11 14.44 4.49
CA GLY A 249 7.89 14.42 3.26
C GLY A 249 8.49 15.78 2.91
N ALA A 250 7.72 16.87 3.05
CA ALA A 250 8.22 18.23 2.84
C ALA A 250 9.33 18.62 3.83
N ALA A 251 9.22 18.19 5.11
CA ALA A 251 10.26 18.38 6.10
C ALA A 251 11.54 17.60 5.75
N ALA A 252 11.40 16.35 5.29
CA ALA A 252 12.53 15.54 4.83
C ALA A 252 13.25 16.14 3.63
N LEU A 253 12.50 16.68 2.65
CA LEU A 253 13.07 17.41 1.52
C LEU A 253 13.92 18.61 1.97
N LYS A 254 13.52 19.33 3.03
CA LYS A 254 14.31 20.44 3.58
C LYS A 254 15.62 19.94 4.20
N ARG A 255 15.62 18.80 4.89
CA ARG A 255 16.83 18.18 5.46
C ARG A 255 17.79 17.73 4.37
N LEU A 256 17.30 17.02 3.37
CA LEU A 256 18.12 16.49 2.27
C LEU A 256 18.75 17.58 1.38
N ARG A 257 18.17 18.79 1.34
CA ARG A 257 18.71 19.96 0.64
C ARG A 257 19.78 20.72 1.43
N ARG A 258 19.82 20.56 2.76
CA ARG A 258 20.89 21.17 3.57
C ARG A 258 22.17 20.35 3.37
N PRO A 259 23.34 20.99 3.18
CA PRO A 259 24.61 20.29 3.27
C PRO A 259 24.67 19.60 4.64
N GLN A 260 24.95 18.29 4.66
CA GLN A 260 25.35 17.63 5.91
C GLN A 260 26.71 18.22 6.27
N VAL A 261 26.74 19.20 7.16
CA VAL A 261 27.98 19.60 7.80
C VAL A 261 28.40 18.38 8.63
N PRO A 262 29.56 17.75 8.36
CA PRO A 262 30.04 16.66 9.18
C PRO A 262 30.13 17.17 10.61
N GLU A 263 29.52 16.44 11.54
CA GLU A 263 29.70 16.71 12.95
C GLU A 263 31.17 16.38 13.26
N ILE A 264 32.05 17.38 13.15
CA ILE A 264 33.45 17.26 13.55
C ILE A 264 33.40 17.07 15.07
N SER A 265 33.38 15.80 15.48
CA SER A 265 33.51 15.39 16.87
C SER A 265 34.77 16.09 17.39
N ARG A 266 34.57 17.03 18.32
CA ARG A 266 35.66 17.67 19.08
C ARG A 266 36.31 16.60 19.98
N ARG A 267 37.03 15.65 19.39
CA ARG A 267 37.91 14.74 20.12
C ARG A 267 39.26 15.41 20.28
N ASN A 268 39.43 15.99 21.47
CA ASN A 268 40.68 16.10 22.23
C ASN A 268 41.94 16.44 21.41
N PHE A 269 42.22 17.74 21.28
CA PHE A 269 43.62 18.18 21.23
C PHE A 269 44.23 17.97 22.63
N PRO A 270 45.31 17.18 22.77
CA PRO A 270 46.03 17.11 24.04
C PRO A 270 46.64 18.50 24.31
N ARG A 271 46.31 19.06 25.48
CA ARG A 271 47.01 20.23 26.00
C ARG A 271 48.46 19.80 26.26
N ARG A 272 49.40 20.52 25.63
CA ARG A 272 50.82 20.46 25.97
C ARG A 272 51.07 21.13 27.32
#